data_AF-A0A4V1Z237-F1
#
_entry.id   AF-A0A4V1Z237-F1
#
_cell.length_a   1.000
_cell.length_b   1.000
_cell.length_c   1.000
_cell.angle_alpha   90.00
_cell.angle_beta   90.00
_cell.angle_gamma   90.00
#
_symmetry.space_group_name_H-M   'P 1'
#
loop_
_entity.id
_entity.type
_entity.pdbx_description
1 polymer ?
#
loop_
_entity_poly.entity_id
_entity_poly.type
_entity_poly.pdbx_seq_one_letter_code
_entity_poly.pdbx_strand_id
1 'polypeptide(L)'
;MVVHHSKVQDDVLDHRGTAELRIRLAADPASVPGARRFVTDGLTSLGRTGFIDDAALCVTELAANAALHSASTFMEVGLRALDRSVQIVVEDDGVVPGDAVVPRASFGAPPADVFNDDAADLDLDLALADETTTGRGLGIVSVLAEDWGVEDTGAGKRVWLTLADDDLEHPVRPPRTSTASPARDLDAALPEGWALVRLMGCPVLLSLRQDDHLDELVRELQLLEGDQAAPESQALAQRLEGLLSSPAHARHTGRRIAQQAAAEGRTHIDVDMAMPRELGAQVRALQAAVKEADRLCEDRRLLTLASDQDLRDLRAWMTDEVSGQLEDGAAPTSWEDWRAAHAI
;
A
#
# COMPACT_ATOMS: atom_id res chain seq x y z
N MET A 1 -19.04 53.47 9.10
CA MET A 1 -19.49 53.21 10.48
C MET A 1 -18.32 52.54 11.19
N VAL A 2 -17.65 53.29 12.06
CA VAL A 2 -16.48 52.86 12.85
C VAL A 2 -16.99 52.32 14.19
N VAL A 3 -16.12 51.63 14.94
CA VAL A 3 -16.11 51.41 16.41
C VAL A 3 -16.75 50.06 16.85
N HIS A 4 -16.20 49.15 17.69
CA HIS A 4 -14.99 48.97 18.52
C HIS A 4 -14.78 47.44 18.73
N HIS A 5 -13.55 46.91 18.63
CA HIS A 5 -12.78 46.30 19.74
C HIS A 5 -13.50 45.31 20.68
N SER A 6 -13.05 44.06 20.68
CA SER A 6 -12.59 43.44 21.93
C SER A 6 -11.56 42.35 21.67
N LYS A 7 -10.44 42.46 22.39
CA LYS A 7 -9.33 41.51 22.45
C LYS A 7 -9.43 40.83 23.83
N VAL A 8 -8.93 39.59 23.88
CA VAL A 8 -8.53 38.81 25.07
C VAL A 8 -9.57 37.85 25.65
N GLN A 9 -9.34 36.57 25.38
CA GLN A 9 -9.29 35.43 26.32
C GLN A 9 -8.69 34.27 25.48
N ASP A 10 -7.39 33.97 25.57
CA ASP A 10 -6.81 33.09 26.60
C ASP A 10 -7.79 32.01 27.02
N ASP A 11 -7.93 30.98 26.18
CA ASP A 11 -8.50 29.70 26.55
C ASP A 11 -7.56 28.58 26.09
N VAL A 12 -6.72 28.17 27.03
CA VAL A 12 -6.28 26.79 27.27
C VAL A 12 -5.83 26.00 26.04
N LEU A 13 -4.56 26.20 25.66
CA LEU A 13 -3.74 25.17 25.02
C LEU A 13 -3.49 24.06 26.05
N ASP A 14 -4.48 23.18 26.22
CA ASP A 14 -4.25 21.86 26.79
C ASP A 14 -5.22 20.90 26.13
N HIS A 15 -4.71 20.10 25.20
CA HIS A 15 -4.96 18.68 24.95
C HIS A 15 -4.00 18.33 23.79
N ARG A 16 -2.95 17.57 24.12
CA ARG A 16 -1.93 17.05 23.21
C ARG A 16 -2.58 16.25 22.08
N GLY A 17 -3.01 16.92 21.01
CA GLY A 17 -3.43 16.30 19.77
C GLY A 17 -2.21 15.69 19.11
N THR A 18 -1.87 14.46 19.47
CA THR A 18 -0.85 13.67 18.77
C THR A 18 -1.30 13.55 17.33
N ALA A 19 -0.60 14.24 16.41
CA ALA A 19 -0.87 14.14 14.99
C ALA A 19 -0.82 12.66 14.58
N GLU A 20 -1.93 12.20 14.01
CA GLU A 20 -2.10 10.83 13.55
C GLU A 20 -2.21 10.85 12.03
N LEU A 21 -1.31 10.12 11.39
CA LEU A 21 -1.31 9.89 9.96
C LEU A 21 -1.92 8.52 9.71
N ARG A 22 -2.83 8.40 8.73
CA ARG A 22 -3.36 7.10 8.30
C ARG A 22 -3.45 7.00 6.78
N ILE A 23 -3.30 5.78 6.29
CA ILE A 23 -3.54 5.43 4.89
C ILE A 23 -4.21 4.07 4.77
N ARG A 24 -5.15 3.95 3.84
CA ARG A 24 -5.74 2.68 3.43
C ARG A 24 -5.01 2.14 2.20
N LEU A 25 -4.63 0.88 2.25
CA LEU A 25 -3.93 0.16 1.18
C LEU A 25 -4.65 -1.15 0.88
N ALA A 26 -4.54 -1.66 -0.35
CA ALA A 26 -4.89 -3.05 -0.63
C ALA A 26 -4.08 -4.01 0.27
N ALA A 27 -4.74 -5.01 0.86
CA ALA A 27 -4.10 -6.11 1.57
C ALA A 27 -3.43 -7.06 0.56
N ASP A 28 -2.31 -6.61 -0.01
CA ASP A 28 -1.57 -7.29 -1.07
C ASP A 28 -0.06 -7.09 -0.84
N PRO A 29 0.79 -8.10 -1.03
CA PRO A 29 2.24 -7.95 -0.86
C PRO A 29 2.85 -6.79 -1.67
N ALA A 30 2.26 -6.45 -2.82
CA ALA A 30 2.70 -5.31 -3.63
C ALA A 30 2.44 -3.94 -2.97
N SER A 31 1.60 -3.88 -1.94
CA SER A 31 1.33 -2.66 -1.15
C SER A 31 2.34 -2.44 -0.02
N VAL A 32 3.13 -3.45 0.37
CA VAL A 32 4.08 -3.37 1.49
C VAL A 32 5.13 -2.25 1.31
N PRO A 33 5.74 -2.05 0.12
CA PRO A 33 6.62 -0.91 -0.11
C PRO A 33 5.92 0.45 0.09
N GLY A 34 4.62 0.53 -0.24
CA GLY A 34 3.80 1.72 -0.02
C GLY A 34 3.58 2.01 1.46
N ALA A 35 3.28 0.98 2.26
CA ALA A 35 3.19 1.09 3.72
C ALA A 35 4.50 1.57 4.35
N ARG A 36 5.63 0.98 3.91
CA ARG A 36 6.96 1.40 4.37
C ARG A 36 7.22 2.87 4.07
N ARG A 37 7.00 3.29 2.82
CA ARG A 37 7.20 4.67 2.39
C ARG A 37 6.33 5.64 3.17
N PHE A 38 5.05 5.31 3.36
CA PHE A 38 4.12 6.13 4.14
C PHE A 38 4.64 6.40 5.56
N VAL A 39 5.13 5.36 6.25
CA VAL A 39 5.68 5.50 7.59
C VAL A 39 7.00 6.29 7.58
N THR A 40 7.91 6.04 6.64
CA THR A 40 9.19 6.76 6.58
C THR A 40 9.02 8.25 6.25
N ASP A 41 8.13 8.56 5.31
CA ASP A 41 7.80 9.95 4.93
C ASP A 41 7.07 10.64 6.09
N GLY A 42 6.15 9.92 6.74
CA GLY A 42 5.47 10.38 7.95
C GLY A 42 6.44 10.75 9.07
N LEU A 43 7.39 9.87 9.40
CA LEU A 43 8.42 10.13 10.41
C LEU A 43 9.30 11.32 10.03
N THR A 44 9.64 11.45 8.75
CA THR A 44 10.40 12.61 8.24
C THR A 44 9.61 13.90 8.45
N SER A 45 8.33 13.93 8.07
CA SER A 45 7.46 15.10 8.22
C SER A 45 7.21 15.49 9.68
N LEU A 46 7.23 14.52 10.60
CA LEU A 46 7.08 14.72 12.04
C LEU A 46 8.42 15.06 12.75
N GLY A 47 9.55 15.10 12.01
CA GLY A 47 10.88 15.35 12.57
C GLY A 47 11.36 14.23 13.51
N ARG A 48 10.93 12.98 13.26
CA ARG A 48 11.21 11.78 14.05
C ARG A 48 12.14 10.81 13.29
N THR A 49 13.18 11.36 12.66
CA THR A 49 14.05 10.62 11.74
C THR A 49 14.87 9.50 12.39
N GLY A 50 15.10 9.57 13.72
CA GLY A 50 15.81 8.51 14.46
C GLY A 50 15.11 7.15 14.44
N PHE A 51 13.79 7.12 14.21
CA PHE A 51 13.01 5.89 14.18
C PHE A 51 12.90 5.24 12.80
N ILE A 52 13.44 5.85 11.74
CA ILE A 52 13.15 5.47 10.35
C ILE A 52 13.53 4.01 10.06
N ASP A 53 14.72 3.58 10.49
CA ASP A 53 15.23 2.24 10.15
C ASP A 53 14.41 1.14 10.85
N ASP A 54 14.18 1.28 12.16
CA ASP A 54 13.39 0.33 12.94
C ASP A 54 11.92 0.32 12.53
N ALA A 55 11.34 1.50 12.28
CA ALA A 55 9.98 1.64 11.82
C ALA A 55 9.77 1.02 10.44
N ALA A 56 10.71 1.24 9.52
CA ALA A 56 10.64 0.69 8.17
C ALA A 56 10.68 -0.85 8.19
N LEU A 57 11.50 -1.44 9.06
CA LEU A 57 11.55 -2.87 9.25
C LEU A 57 10.25 -3.39 9.88
N CYS A 58 9.82 -2.79 10.99
CA CYS A 58 8.61 -3.19 11.71
C CYS A 58 7.34 -3.11 10.85
N VAL A 59 7.13 -2.00 10.13
CA VAL A 59 5.94 -1.85 9.27
C VAL A 59 5.96 -2.82 8.10
N THR A 60 7.14 -3.18 7.58
CA THR A 60 7.26 -4.19 6.51
C THR A 60 6.77 -5.54 7.00
N GLU A 61 7.18 -5.97 8.19
CA GLU A 61 6.74 -7.23 8.79
C GLU A 61 5.24 -7.22 9.12
N LEU A 62 4.73 -6.13 9.69
CA LEU A 62 3.29 -6.01 9.99
C LEU A 62 2.43 -6.00 8.73
N ALA A 63 2.80 -5.21 7.72
CA ALA A 63 2.05 -5.12 6.47
C ALA A 63 2.13 -6.41 5.65
N ALA A 64 3.28 -7.10 5.65
CA ALA A 64 3.41 -8.42 5.02
C ALA A 64 2.52 -9.45 5.71
N ASN A 65 2.46 -9.45 7.04
CA ASN A 65 1.55 -10.32 7.78
C ASN A 65 0.09 -10.05 7.46
N ALA A 66 -0.31 -8.77 7.42
CA ALA A 66 -1.65 -8.39 7.00
C ALA A 66 -1.95 -8.89 5.57
N ALA A 67 -1.05 -8.65 4.61
CA ALA A 67 -1.25 -9.04 3.22
C ALA A 67 -1.27 -10.56 2.97
N LEU A 68 -0.53 -11.37 3.74
CA LEU A 68 -0.40 -12.81 3.52
C LEU A 68 -1.35 -13.67 4.36
N HIS A 69 -1.72 -13.20 5.55
CA HIS A 69 -2.38 -14.05 6.55
C HIS A 69 -3.77 -13.60 6.92
N SER A 70 -4.14 -12.36 6.60
CA SER A 70 -5.51 -11.91 6.76
C SER A 70 -6.25 -12.17 5.43
N ALA A 71 -7.43 -12.77 5.46
CA ALA A 71 -8.31 -12.85 4.30
C ALA A 71 -8.93 -11.47 3.94
N SER A 72 -8.21 -10.41 4.29
CA SER A 72 -8.62 -9.02 4.25
C SER A 72 -8.57 -8.50 2.83
N THR A 73 -9.42 -7.52 2.57
CA THR A 73 -9.40 -6.80 1.31
C THR A 73 -8.47 -5.59 1.42
N PHE A 74 -8.44 -4.97 2.60
CA PHE A 74 -7.64 -3.77 2.85
C PHE A 74 -6.88 -3.88 4.17
N MET A 75 -5.80 -3.10 4.23
CA MET A 75 -5.13 -2.78 5.48
C MET A 75 -5.06 -1.27 5.65
N GLU A 76 -5.26 -0.80 6.86
CA GLU A 76 -5.02 0.57 7.28
C GLU A 76 -3.68 0.64 8.02
N VAL A 77 -2.81 1.55 7.59
CA VAL A 77 -1.53 1.81 8.24
C VAL A 77 -1.60 3.16 8.91
N GLY A 78 -1.31 3.19 10.21
CA GLY A 78 -1.32 4.38 11.05
C GLY A 78 0.05 4.69 11.63
N LEU A 79 0.38 5.98 11.75
CA LEU A 79 1.55 6.48 12.45
C LEU A 79 1.15 7.61 13.39
N ARG A 80 1.56 7.50 14.66
CA ARG A 80 1.28 8.50 15.68
C ARG A 80 2.56 8.90 16.40
N ALA A 81 2.86 10.20 16.42
CA ALA A 81 3.94 10.74 17.25
C ALA A 81 3.49 10.86 18.71
N LEU A 82 4.29 10.32 19.63
CA LEU A 82 4.15 10.50 21.07
C LEU A 82 5.27 11.43 21.58
N ASP A 83 5.32 11.70 22.89
CA ASP A 83 6.29 12.64 23.49
C ASP A 83 7.75 12.23 23.19
N ARG A 84 8.10 10.95 23.44
CA ARG A 84 9.47 10.39 23.27
C ARG A 84 9.50 9.09 22.47
N SER A 85 8.40 8.76 21.82
CA SER A 85 8.22 7.51 21.10
C SER A 85 7.33 7.72 19.88
N VAL A 86 7.27 6.72 19.01
CA VAL A 86 6.33 6.68 17.89
C VAL A 86 5.54 5.39 17.96
N GLN A 87 4.26 5.47 17.63
CA GLN A 87 3.41 4.29 17.53
C GLN A 87 3.06 4.02 16.07
N ILE A 88 3.25 2.78 15.65
CA ILE A 88 2.85 2.28 14.34
C ILE A 88 1.68 1.31 14.55
N VAL A 89 0.69 1.41 13.68
CA VAL A 89 -0.50 0.57 13.70
C VAL A 89 -0.73 0.00 12.31
N VAL A 90 -1.03 -1.29 12.23
CA VAL A 90 -1.56 -1.94 11.03
C VAL A 90 -2.86 -2.62 11.42
N GLU A 91 -3.96 -2.19 10.83
CA GLU A 91 -5.29 -2.78 11.01
C GLU A 91 -5.75 -3.44 9.72
N ASP A 92 -6.13 -4.70 9.79
CA ASP A 92 -6.70 -5.44 8.67
C ASP A 92 -8.17 -5.78 8.96
N ASP A 93 -9.00 -5.90 7.92
CA ASP A 93 -10.42 -6.27 8.04
C ASP A 93 -10.64 -7.81 8.12
N GLY A 94 -9.64 -8.53 8.61
CA GLY A 94 -9.56 -9.98 8.60
C GLY A 94 -9.99 -10.65 9.90
N VAL A 95 -10.48 -11.88 9.78
CA VAL A 95 -11.11 -12.64 10.90
C VAL A 95 -10.09 -13.48 11.69
N VAL A 96 -8.79 -13.18 11.61
CA VAL A 96 -7.76 -14.01 12.28
C VAL A 96 -7.85 -13.80 13.80
N PRO A 97 -8.07 -14.83 14.63
CA PRO A 97 -8.12 -14.67 16.10
C PRO A 97 -6.81 -14.08 16.66
N GLY A 98 -6.89 -13.21 17.67
CA GLY A 98 -5.73 -12.58 18.32
C GLY A 98 -4.67 -13.58 18.80
N ASP A 99 -5.12 -14.72 19.32
CA ASP A 99 -4.28 -15.78 19.91
C ASP A 99 -3.38 -16.53 18.91
N ALA A 100 -3.59 -16.35 17.60
CA ALA A 100 -2.75 -16.94 16.56
C ALA A 100 -1.47 -16.13 16.26
N VAL A 101 -1.31 -14.94 16.86
CA VAL A 101 -0.16 -14.04 16.63
C VAL A 101 0.91 -14.33 17.67
N VAL A 102 1.84 -15.23 17.35
CA VAL A 102 2.90 -15.65 18.27
C VAL A 102 4.27 -15.30 17.68
N PRO A 103 5.09 -14.48 18.36
CA PRO A 103 6.46 -14.22 17.92
C PRO A 103 7.31 -15.48 18.11
N ARG A 104 8.11 -15.87 17.11
CA ARG A 104 9.06 -16.98 17.23
C ARG A 104 10.50 -16.46 17.22
N ALA A 105 11.28 -16.87 18.22
CA ALA A 105 12.67 -16.44 18.41
C ALA A 105 13.71 -17.23 17.60
N SER A 106 13.30 -18.23 16.81
CA SER A 106 14.22 -19.20 16.21
C SER A 106 14.99 -18.64 15.00
N PHE A 107 16.08 -17.93 15.29
CA PHE A 107 17.25 -17.83 14.42
C PHE A 107 18.04 -19.14 14.51
N GLY A 108 17.55 -20.19 13.84
CA GLY A 108 18.31 -21.40 13.52
C GLY A 108 19.02 -22.12 14.67
N ALA A 109 18.30 -22.94 15.41
CA ALA A 109 18.78 -24.28 15.76
C ALA A 109 17.59 -25.23 15.68
N PRO A 110 17.67 -26.35 14.93
CA PRO A 110 16.61 -27.35 14.99
C PRO A 110 16.46 -27.83 16.44
N PRO A 111 15.24 -28.14 16.91
CA PRO A 111 15.06 -28.74 18.22
C PRO A 111 15.93 -29.99 18.32
N ALA A 112 16.64 -30.14 19.43
CA ALA A 112 17.58 -31.25 19.67
C ALA A 112 16.90 -32.63 19.68
N ASP A 113 15.57 -32.66 19.56
CA ASP A 113 14.71 -33.81 19.82
C ASP A 113 14.26 -34.52 18.52
N VAL A 114 14.73 -34.09 17.33
CA VAL A 114 14.35 -34.70 16.04
C VAL A 114 15.22 -35.91 15.66
N PHE A 115 16.27 -36.23 16.42
CA PHE A 115 17.08 -37.45 16.21
C PHE A 115 16.54 -38.65 17.00
N ASN A 116 15.24 -38.90 16.96
CA ASN A 116 14.71 -40.20 17.36
C ASN A 116 14.48 -41.03 16.09
N ASP A 117 15.25 -42.12 15.98
CA ASP A 117 15.58 -42.91 14.79
C ASP A 117 14.41 -43.74 14.19
N ASP A 118 13.15 -43.38 14.49
CA ASP A 118 11.98 -44.25 14.22
C ASP A 118 10.72 -43.50 13.72
N ALA A 119 10.88 -42.49 12.86
CA ALA A 119 9.74 -41.91 12.13
C ALA A 119 10.05 -41.83 10.63
N ALA A 120 9.76 -42.92 9.92
CA ALA A 120 9.66 -42.95 8.47
C ALA A 120 8.42 -42.17 8.00
N ASP A 121 8.59 -41.41 6.92
CA ASP A 121 7.57 -40.93 5.99
C ASP A 121 6.52 -39.92 6.51
N LEU A 122 6.97 -38.79 7.07
CA LEU A 122 6.23 -37.53 6.88
C LEU A 122 7.06 -36.61 5.97
N ASP A 123 6.44 -36.06 4.93
CA ASP A 123 6.98 -35.06 4.01
C ASP A 123 7.46 -33.82 4.78
N LEU A 124 8.69 -33.87 5.26
CA LEU A 124 9.33 -32.81 6.03
C LEU A 124 9.54 -31.55 5.17
N ASP A 125 9.65 -31.71 3.85
CA ASP A 125 9.84 -30.61 2.90
C ASP A 125 8.60 -29.72 2.74
N LEU A 126 7.39 -30.26 2.89
CA LEU A 126 6.15 -29.47 2.78
C LEU A 126 5.84 -28.69 4.07
N ALA A 127 6.16 -29.25 5.24
CA ALA A 127 6.01 -28.54 6.52
C ALA A 127 7.07 -27.44 6.70
N LEU A 128 8.32 -27.68 6.25
CA LEU A 128 9.38 -26.67 6.30
C LEU A 128 9.18 -25.51 5.29
N ALA A 129 8.50 -25.76 4.17
CA ALA A 129 8.22 -24.70 3.18
C ALA A 129 7.16 -23.69 3.68
N ASP A 130 6.18 -24.12 4.47
CA ASP A 130 5.12 -23.26 5.05
C ASP A 130 5.56 -22.60 6.38
N GLU A 131 6.57 -23.16 7.06
CA GLU A 131 7.08 -22.69 8.36
C GLU A 131 8.25 -21.67 8.29
N THR A 132 8.89 -21.48 7.13
CA THR A 132 10.22 -20.83 7.08
C THR A 132 10.23 -19.29 7.10
N THR A 133 9.09 -18.61 6.97
CA THR A 133 9.03 -17.13 6.88
C THR A 133 8.05 -16.44 7.84
N THR A 134 7.00 -17.11 8.30
CA THR A 134 5.81 -16.46 8.89
C THR A 134 5.93 -16.14 10.39
N GLY A 135 6.83 -16.80 11.12
CA GLY A 135 7.00 -16.59 12.57
C GLY A 135 8.14 -15.64 12.99
N ARG A 136 9.04 -15.28 12.06
CA ARG A 136 10.26 -14.50 12.35
C ARG A 136 10.01 -12.99 12.37
N GLY A 137 9.10 -12.50 11.53
CA GLY A 137 8.78 -11.07 11.42
C GLY A 137 8.29 -10.45 12.73
N LEU A 138 7.41 -11.16 13.43
CA LEU A 138 6.94 -10.72 14.76
C LEU A 138 8.03 -10.84 15.84
N GLY A 139 9.03 -11.70 15.63
CA GLY A 139 10.24 -11.73 16.46
C GLY A 139 11.02 -10.43 16.36
N ILE A 140 11.19 -9.90 15.14
CA ILE A 140 11.84 -8.60 14.89
C ILE A 140 11.05 -7.47 15.55
N VAL A 141 9.73 -7.42 15.33
CA VAL A 141 8.85 -6.43 15.97
C VAL A 141 8.98 -6.50 17.49
N SER A 142 8.99 -7.70 18.07
CA SER A 142 9.14 -7.87 19.51
C SER A 142 10.50 -7.43 20.04
N VAL A 143 11.58 -7.51 19.25
CA VAL A 143 12.91 -7.09 19.68
C VAL A 143 13.05 -5.57 19.62
N LEU A 144 12.55 -4.93 18.57
CA LEU A 144 12.73 -3.49 18.35
C LEU A 144 11.72 -2.63 19.10
N ALA A 145 10.51 -3.12 19.33
CA ALA A 145 9.49 -2.34 20.00
C ALA A 145 9.73 -2.27 21.51
N GLU A 146 9.53 -1.09 22.11
CA GLU A 146 9.39 -0.90 23.56
C GLU A 146 8.14 -1.63 24.06
N ASP A 147 7.05 -1.55 23.29
CA ASP A 147 5.80 -2.24 23.57
C ASP A 147 5.07 -2.62 22.29
N TRP A 148 4.35 -3.75 22.30
CA TRP A 148 3.57 -4.18 21.15
C TRP A 148 2.40 -5.06 21.54
N GLY A 149 1.37 -5.07 20.70
CA GLY A 149 0.13 -5.76 21.00
C GLY A 149 -0.78 -5.98 19.81
N VAL A 150 -1.84 -6.74 20.08
CA VAL A 150 -2.90 -7.11 19.15
C VAL A 150 -4.22 -6.76 19.79
N GLU A 151 -5.04 -6.00 19.08
CA GLU A 151 -6.40 -5.64 19.47
C GLU A 151 -7.39 -6.24 18.48
N ASP A 152 -8.45 -6.85 18.99
CA ASP A 152 -9.62 -7.21 18.20
C ASP A 152 -10.53 -5.98 18.10
N THR A 153 -10.78 -5.47 16.89
CA THR A 153 -11.56 -4.24 16.65
C THR A 153 -13.01 -4.53 16.28
N GLY A 154 -13.43 -5.80 16.27
CA GLY A 154 -14.76 -6.25 15.84
C GLY A 154 -15.01 -6.16 14.32
N ALA A 155 -14.24 -5.33 13.61
CA ALA A 155 -14.17 -5.28 12.15
C ALA A 155 -12.98 -6.07 11.59
N GLY A 156 -11.99 -6.37 12.43
CA GLY A 156 -10.84 -7.20 12.10
C GLY A 156 -9.79 -7.13 13.20
N LYS A 157 -8.51 -7.12 12.80
CA LYS A 157 -7.38 -7.16 13.71
C LYS A 157 -6.53 -5.91 13.59
N ARG A 158 -6.19 -5.31 14.74
CA ARG A 158 -5.19 -4.24 14.83
C ARG A 158 -3.94 -4.74 15.52
N VAL A 159 -2.80 -4.71 14.83
CA VAL A 159 -1.48 -4.92 15.43
C VAL A 159 -0.81 -3.56 15.60
N TRP A 160 -0.28 -3.29 16.79
CA TRP A 160 0.39 -2.04 17.10
C TRP A 160 1.73 -2.28 17.77
N LEU A 161 2.63 -1.32 17.61
CA LEU A 161 3.91 -1.28 18.31
C LEU A 161 4.31 0.16 18.62
N THR A 162 5.09 0.33 19.68
CA THR A 162 5.69 1.59 20.11
C THR A 162 7.21 1.45 20.05
N LEU A 163 7.88 2.36 19.36
CA LEU A 163 9.34 2.48 19.36
C LEU A 163 9.76 3.62 20.28
N ALA A 164 10.75 3.38 21.14
CA ALA A 164 11.34 4.38 22.04
C ALA A 164 12.72 4.82 21.54
N ASP A 165 13.07 6.08 21.84
CA ASP A 165 14.38 6.66 21.50
C ASP A 165 15.42 6.28 22.57
N ASP A 166 15.72 5.00 22.68
CA ASP A 166 16.70 4.44 23.64
C ASP A 166 17.70 3.44 23.06
N ASP A 167 17.61 3.12 21.76
CA ASP A 167 18.43 2.11 21.04
C ASP A 167 18.49 0.75 21.77
N LEU A 168 17.48 0.41 22.58
CA LEU A 168 17.45 -0.83 23.34
C LEU A 168 16.77 -1.96 22.54
N GLU A 169 17.52 -3.03 22.30
CA GLU A 169 16.93 -4.30 21.90
C GLU A 169 16.27 -4.99 23.10
N HIS A 170 15.05 -5.48 22.91
CA HIS A 170 14.26 -6.17 23.92
C HIS A 170 14.28 -7.69 23.73
N PRO A 171 14.13 -8.49 24.81
CA PRO A 171 13.89 -9.92 24.66
C PRO A 171 12.56 -10.17 23.94
N VAL A 172 12.52 -11.24 23.14
CA VAL A 172 11.28 -11.70 22.50
C VAL A 172 10.23 -11.98 23.58
N ARG A 173 9.08 -11.32 23.46
CA ARG A 173 7.98 -11.35 24.44
C ARG A 173 6.63 -11.46 23.73
N PRO A 174 5.64 -12.14 24.32
CA PRO A 174 4.32 -12.24 23.71
C PRO A 174 3.66 -10.85 23.58
N PRO A 175 2.76 -10.67 22.60
CA PRO A 175 2.02 -9.43 22.46
C PRO A 175 1.08 -9.22 23.64
N ARG A 176 0.78 -7.96 23.95
CA ARG A 176 -0.42 -7.66 24.75
C ARG A 176 -1.65 -7.93 23.91
N THR A 177 -2.64 -8.61 24.48
CA THR A 177 -3.93 -8.82 23.83
C THR A 177 -5.00 -7.98 24.52
N SER A 178 -5.78 -7.26 23.72
CA SER A 178 -6.90 -6.45 24.20
C SER A 178 -8.07 -6.51 23.21
N THR A 179 -9.22 -6.01 23.64
CA THR A 179 -10.33 -5.68 22.74
C THR A 179 -10.39 -4.16 22.62
N ALA A 180 -10.39 -3.66 21.39
CA ALA A 180 -10.42 -2.23 21.13
C ALA A 180 -11.82 -1.78 20.71
N SER A 181 -12.17 -0.56 21.09
CA SER A 181 -13.27 0.13 20.42
C SER A 181 -12.82 0.47 18.99
N PRO A 182 -13.74 0.45 18.00
CA PRO A 182 -13.39 0.77 16.63
C PRO A 182 -12.68 2.12 16.53
N ALA A 183 -11.66 2.17 15.65
CA ALA A 183 -11.09 3.40 15.10
C ALA A 183 -12.19 4.47 14.92
N ARG A 184 -12.13 5.62 15.59
CA ARG A 184 -12.89 6.77 15.09
C ARG A 184 -12.15 7.26 13.85
N ASP A 185 -12.88 7.45 12.75
CA ASP A 185 -12.47 8.25 11.59
C ASP A 185 -12.25 9.72 12.04
N LEU A 186 -11.22 9.97 12.83
CA LEU A 186 -10.70 11.30 13.04
C LEU A 186 -9.95 11.66 11.76
N ASP A 187 -10.30 12.79 11.13
CA ASP A 187 -9.68 13.38 9.94
C ASP A 187 -8.17 13.11 9.88
N ALA A 188 -7.79 11.95 9.33
CA ALA A 188 -6.44 11.46 9.45
C ALA A 188 -5.59 12.22 8.43
N ALA A 189 -4.54 12.87 8.90
CA ALA A 189 -3.68 13.64 8.04
C ALA A 189 -2.81 12.71 7.18
N LEU A 190 -2.33 13.23 6.05
CA LEU A 190 -1.31 12.56 5.25
C LEU A 190 0.06 13.20 5.52
N PRO A 191 1.17 12.47 5.32
CA PRO A 191 2.51 13.05 5.40
C PRO A 191 2.66 14.27 4.50
N GLU A 192 3.60 15.15 4.83
CA GLU A 192 4.00 16.22 3.91
C GLU A 192 4.47 15.61 2.57
N GLY A 193 4.05 16.21 1.45
CA GLY A 193 4.35 15.68 0.11
C GLY A 193 3.37 14.61 -0.38
N TRP A 194 2.40 14.17 0.42
CA TRP A 194 1.32 13.30 -0.01
C TRP A 194 0.04 14.10 -0.32
N ALA A 195 -0.85 13.50 -1.12
CA ALA A 195 -2.16 14.04 -1.41
C ALA A 195 -3.19 12.91 -1.65
N LEU A 196 -4.46 13.22 -1.41
CA LEU A 196 -5.58 12.37 -1.76
C LEU A 196 -5.98 12.67 -3.22
N VAL A 197 -5.96 11.65 -4.07
CA VAL A 197 -6.46 11.70 -5.44
C VAL A 197 -7.80 11.01 -5.51
N ARG A 198 -8.77 11.64 -6.18
CA ARG A 198 -10.13 11.14 -6.35
C ARG A 198 -10.46 10.93 -7.82
N LEU A 199 -10.71 9.69 -8.22
CA LEU A 199 -11.18 9.32 -9.55
C LEU A 199 -12.71 9.19 -9.52
N MET A 200 -13.42 10.22 -10.00
CA MET A 200 -14.88 10.31 -9.95
C MET A 200 -15.56 9.48 -11.05
N GLY A 201 -16.47 8.58 -10.68
CA GLY A 201 -17.24 7.78 -11.63
C GLY A 201 -16.38 6.85 -12.50
N CYS A 202 -15.29 6.30 -11.95
CA CYS A 202 -14.41 5.37 -12.64
C CYS A 202 -15.18 4.12 -13.14
N PRO A 203 -15.14 3.78 -14.44
CA PRO A 203 -15.82 2.61 -14.99
C PRO A 203 -15.15 1.31 -14.54
N VAL A 204 -15.86 0.51 -13.75
CA VAL A 204 -15.32 -0.65 -13.02
C VAL A 204 -14.68 -1.68 -13.97
N LEU A 205 -15.43 -2.17 -14.95
CA LEU A 205 -14.94 -3.21 -15.87
C LEU A 205 -13.81 -2.71 -16.78
N LEU A 206 -13.84 -1.43 -17.17
CA LEU A 206 -12.79 -0.86 -18.01
C LEU A 206 -11.49 -0.66 -17.22
N SER A 207 -11.58 -0.27 -15.95
CA SER A 207 -10.43 -0.20 -15.03
C SER A 207 -9.77 -1.56 -14.82
N LEU A 208 -10.56 -2.63 -14.66
CA LEU A 208 -10.02 -3.99 -14.53
C LEU A 208 -9.34 -4.45 -15.82
N ARG A 209 -9.98 -4.25 -16.98
CA ARG A 209 -9.38 -4.56 -18.30
C ARG A 209 -8.08 -3.80 -18.53
N GLN A 210 -8.02 -2.54 -18.12
CA GLN A 210 -6.82 -1.71 -18.22
C GLN A 210 -5.67 -2.27 -17.39
N ASP A 211 -5.99 -2.80 -16.21
CA ASP A 211 -5.02 -3.43 -15.33
C ASP A 211 -4.47 -4.72 -15.91
N ASP A 212 -5.33 -5.61 -16.39
CA ASP A 212 -4.96 -6.87 -17.05
C ASP A 212 -4.12 -6.60 -18.30
N HIS A 213 -4.51 -5.59 -19.09
CA HIS A 213 -3.82 -5.20 -20.31
C HIS A 213 -2.38 -4.72 -20.04
N LEU A 214 -2.15 -3.93 -18.98
CA LEU A 214 -0.80 -3.51 -18.62
C LEU A 214 0.10 -4.68 -18.19
N ASP A 215 -0.46 -5.66 -17.46
CA ASP A 215 0.28 -6.85 -17.04
C ASP A 215 0.61 -7.75 -18.24
N GLU A 216 -0.33 -7.93 -19.17
CA GLU A 216 -0.12 -8.65 -20.43
C GLU A 216 0.91 -7.95 -21.32
N LEU A 217 0.85 -6.63 -21.44
CA LEU A 217 1.78 -5.84 -22.25
C LEU A 217 3.24 -6.00 -21.79
N VAL A 218 3.49 -5.91 -20.48
CA VAL A 218 4.83 -6.12 -19.92
C VAL A 218 5.31 -7.54 -20.21
N ARG A 219 4.46 -8.53 -19.96
CA ARG A 219 4.78 -9.95 -20.18
C ARG A 219 5.13 -10.23 -21.64
N GLU A 220 4.34 -9.71 -22.58
CA GLU A 220 4.55 -9.94 -24.01
C GLU A 220 5.81 -9.23 -24.52
N LEU A 221 6.06 -7.98 -24.09
CA LEU A 221 7.30 -7.28 -24.46
C LEU A 221 8.56 -7.99 -23.93
N GLN A 222 8.46 -8.70 -22.80
CA GLN A 222 9.51 -9.58 -22.27
C GLN A 222 9.63 -10.90 -23.05
N LEU A 223 8.51 -11.48 -23.50
CA LEU A 223 8.42 -12.78 -24.19
C LEU A 223 8.69 -12.72 -25.69
N LEU A 224 8.87 -11.54 -26.29
CA LEU A 224 9.38 -11.39 -27.66
C LEU A 224 10.83 -11.90 -27.76
N GLU A 225 11.03 -13.21 -27.60
CA GLU A 225 12.28 -13.94 -27.75
C GLU A 225 12.44 -14.45 -29.20
N GLY A 226 13.51 -14.00 -29.87
CA GLY A 226 14.07 -14.65 -31.05
C GLY A 226 14.44 -13.71 -32.21
N ASP A 227 15.71 -13.80 -32.66
CA ASP A 227 16.47 -13.22 -33.81
C ASP A 227 16.24 -11.74 -34.23
N GLN A 228 15.20 -11.10 -33.70
CA GLN A 228 14.87 -9.67 -33.75
C GLN A 228 14.24 -9.19 -32.43
N ALA A 229 14.70 -9.71 -31.28
CA ALA A 229 14.45 -9.03 -30.00
C ALA A 229 15.15 -7.67 -30.08
N ALA A 230 14.46 -6.66 -30.60
CA ALA A 230 15.01 -5.33 -30.71
C ALA A 230 15.32 -4.86 -29.29
N PRO A 231 16.55 -4.41 -28.99
CA PRO A 231 16.91 -3.86 -27.67
C PRO A 231 15.91 -2.83 -27.15
N GLU A 232 15.22 -2.14 -28.06
CA GLU A 232 14.13 -1.21 -27.82
C GLU A 232 12.93 -1.82 -27.07
N SER A 233 12.48 -3.04 -27.43
CA SER A 233 11.35 -3.70 -26.78
C SER A 233 11.67 -4.10 -25.34
N GLN A 234 12.88 -4.63 -25.11
CA GLN A 234 13.34 -5.00 -23.77
C GLN A 234 13.54 -3.76 -22.89
N ALA A 235 14.12 -2.69 -23.44
CA ALA A 235 14.26 -1.42 -22.73
C ALA A 235 12.89 -0.81 -22.39
N LEU A 236 11.91 -0.92 -23.28
CA LEU A 236 10.54 -0.48 -23.01
C LEU A 236 9.87 -1.32 -21.91
N ALA A 237 10.00 -2.65 -21.95
CA ALA A 237 9.48 -3.53 -20.91
C ALA A 237 10.04 -3.17 -19.53
N GLN A 238 11.36 -2.98 -19.42
CA GLN A 238 12.02 -2.59 -18.16
C GLN A 238 11.55 -1.21 -17.67
N ARG A 239 11.36 -0.24 -18.57
CA ARG A 239 10.80 1.07 -18.21
C ARG A 239 9.37 0.95 -17.69
N LEU A 240 8.51 0.18 -18.38
CA LEU A 240 7.12 -0.04 -17.97
C LEU A 240 7.05 -0.74 -16.60
N GLU A 241 7.84 -1.79 -16.41
CA GLU A 241 7.93 -2.52 -15.14
C GLU A 241 8.38 -1.62 -13.98
N GLY A 242 9.40 -0.78 -14.20
CA GLY A 242 9.86 0.21 -13.22
C GLY A 242 8.79 1.25 -12.87
N LEU A 243 8.00 1.69 -13.86
CA LEU A 243 6.92 2.66 -13.66
C LEU A 243 5.68 2.05 -12.99
N LEU A 244 5.39 0.77 -13.25
CA LEU A 244 4.26 0.07 -12.64
C LEU A 244 4.56 -0.38 -11.21
N SER A 245 5.83 -0.60 -10.88
CA SER A 245 6.26 -0.95 -9.51
C SER A 245 6.39 0.27 -8.59
N SER A 246 6.46 1.49 -9.14
CA SER A 246 6.56 2.74 -8.39
C SER A 246 5.30 3.61 -8.53
N PRO A 247 4.46 3.71 -7.48
CA PRO A 247 4.32 2.83 -6.35
C PRO A 247 3.09 1.95 -6.57
N ALA A 248 3.37 0.65 -6.65
CA ALA A 248 2.39 -0.37 -6.97
C ALA A 248 1.13 -0.27 -6.10
N HIS A 249 1.23 0.20 -4.85
CA HIS A 249 0.11 0.28 -3.90
C HIS A 249 -1.10 1.06 -4.44
N ALA A 250 -0.91 2.15 -5.19
CA ALA A 250 -2.03 2.93 -5.72
C ALA A 250 -2.83 2.11 -6.75
N ARG A 251 -2.12 1.50 -7.70
CA ARG A 251 -2.71 0.60 -8.71
C ARG A 251 -3.39 -0.60 -8.05
N HIS A 252 -2.73 -1.28 -7.11
CA HIS A 252 -3.31 -2.44 -6.43
C HIS A 252 -4.51 -2.07 -5.56
N THR A 253 -4.50 -0.91 -4.90
CA THR A 253 -5.65 -0.39 -4.15
C THR A 253 -6.82 -0.13 -5.08
N GLY A 254 -6.60 0.59 -6.18
CA GLY A 254 -7.62 0.81 -7.21
C GLY A 254 -8.18 -0.51 -7.78
N ARG A 255 -7.30 -1.47 -8.11
CA ARG A 255 -7.68 -2.80 -8.60
C ARG A 255 -8.59 -3.55 -7.63
N ARG A 256 -8.24 -3.60 -6.34
CA ARG A 256 -9.03 -4.29 -5.31
C ARG A 256 -10.41 -3.63 -5.11
N ILE A 257 -10.46 -2.30 -5.09
CA ILE A 257 -11.74 -1.56 -5.02
C ILE A 257 -12.61 -1.91 -6.25
N ALA A 258 -12.03 -1.92 -7.45
CA ALA A 258 -12.76 -2.27 -8.67
C ALA A 258 -13.23 -3.75 -8.67
N GLN A 259 -12.42 -4.69 -8.20
CA GLN A 259 -12.81 -6.11 -8.09
C GLN A 259 -13.99 -6.29 -7.13
N GLN A 260 -13.96 -5.62 -5.97
CA GLN A 260 -15.07 -5.65 -5.02
C GLN A 260 -16.34 -5.04 -5.65
N ALA A 261 -16.21 -3.87 -6.28
CA ALA A 261 -17.33 -3.22 -6.95
C ALA A 261 -17.95 -4.09 -8.06
N ALA A 262 -17.11 -4.81 -8.82
CA ALA A 262 -17.56 -5.75 -9.84
C ALA A 262 -18.34 -6.92 -9.23
N ALA A 263 -17.85 -7.50 -8.12
CA ALA A 263 -18.55 -8.55 -7.40
C ALA A 263 -19.91 -8.09 -6.83
N GLU A 264 -20.02 -6.81 -6.48
CA GLU A 264 -21.27 -6.16 -6.05
C GLU A 264 -22.18 -5.73 -7.23
N GLY A 265 -21.76 -5.94 -8.49
CA GLY A 265 -22.52 -5.58 -9.68
C GLY A 265 -22.56 -4.08 -9.99
N ARG A 266 -21.65 -3.29 -9.42
CA ARG A 266 -21.53 -1.85 -9.71
C ARG A 266 -20.83 -1.63 -11.04
N THR A 267 -21.30 -0.65 -11.81
CA THR A 267 -20.72 -0.30 -13.12
C THR A 267 -19.73 0.86 -13.04
N HIS A 268 -19.93 1.78 -12.08
CA HIS A 268 -19.09 2.94 -11.83
C HIS A 268 -18.87 3.12 -10.32
N ILE A 269 -17.71 3.65 -9.95
CA ILE A 269 -17.32 3.92 -8.56
C ILE A 269 -16.47 5.17 -8.46
N ASP A 270 -16.57 5.87 -7.33
CA ASP A 270 -15.55 6.85 -6.94
C ASP A 270 -14.40 6.11 -6.26
N VAL A 271 -13.16 6.45 -6.61
CA VAL A 271 -11.96 5.83 -6.05
C VAL A 271 -11.08 6.91 -5.43
N ASP A 272 -10.87 6.82 -4.12
CA ASP A 272 -9.98 7.70 -3.36
C ASP A 272 -8.67 6.97 -3.04
N MET A 273 -7.53 7.59 -3.38
CA MET A 273 -6.21 7.01 -3.18
C MET A 273 -5.23 8.07 -2.66
N ALA A 274 -4.63 7.80 -1.50
CA ALA A 274 -3.54 8.63 -1.00
C ALA A 274 -2.22 8.22 -1.64
N MET A 275 -1.47 9.19 -2.15
CA MET A 275 -0.19 8.93 -2.79
C MET A 275 0.79 10.12 -2.75
N PRO A 276 2.09 9.87 -2.88
CA PRO A 276 3.10 10.92 -2.99
C PRO A 276 2.89 11.81 -4.23
N ARG A 277 3.14 13.11 -4.12
CA ARG A 277 2.92 14.08 -5.21
C ARG A 277 3.83 13.87 -6.41
N GLU A 278 5.04 13.36 -6.19
CA GLU A 278 6.01 13.03 -7.25
C GLU A 278 5.49 11.98 -8.25
N LEU A 279 4.40 11.27 -7.92
CA LEU A 279 3.77 10.34 -8.84
C LEU A 279 3.08 10.98 -10.02
N GLY A 280 2.73 12.27 -9.95
CA GLY A 280 2.11 12.97 -11.08
C GLY A 280 2.99 12.88 -12.33
N ALA A 281 4.30 13.05 -12.17
CA ALA A 281 5.27 12.89 -13.25
C ALA A 281 5.43 11.42 -13.70
N GLN A 282 5.36 10.46 -12.77
CA GLN A 282 5.49 9.04 -13.07
C GLN A 282 4.31 8.50 -13.87
N VAL A 283 3.07 8.93 -13.55
CA VAL A 283 1.87 8.50 -14.28
C VAL A 283 1.89 8.98 -15.72
N ARG A 284 2.40 10.20 -15.98
CA ARG A 284 2.61 10.71 -17.35
C ARG A 284 3.69 9.94 -18.09
N ALA A 285 4.79 9.60 -17.42
CA ALA A 285 5.83 8.76 -18.00
C ALA A 285 5.29 7.36 -18.36
N LEU A 286 4.44 6.77 -17.51
CA LEU A 286 3.76 5.52 -17.79
C LEU A 286 2.85 5.63 -19.01
N GLN A 287 2.02 6.68 -19.09
CA GLN A 287 1.15 6.92 -20.24
C GLN A 287 1.96 7.06 -21.54
N ALA A 288 3.11 7.76 -21.49
CA ALA A 288 4.00 7.92 -22.64
C ALA A 288 4.64 6.58 -23.08
N ALA A 289 5.07 5.76 -22.13
CA ALA A 289 5.64 4.44 -22.40
C ALA A 289 4.59 3.47 -22.99
N VAL A 290 3.36 3.48 -22.49
CA VAL A 290 2.27 2.67 -23.06
C VAL A 290 1.93 3.13 -24.47
N LYS A 291 1.86 4.45 -24.74
CA LYS A 291 1.69 4.98 -26.11
C LYS A 291 2.83 4.59 -27.05
N GLU A 292 4.05 4.42 -26.53
CA GLU A 292 5.19 3.91 -27.30
C GLU A 292 5.02 2.41 -27.61
N ALA A 293 4.53 1.64 -26.64
CA ALA A 293 4.24 0.22 -26.82
C ALA A 293 3.13 -0.02 -27.85
N ASP A 294 2.03 0.76 -27.78
CA ASP A 294 0.93 0.71 -28.76
C ASP A 294 1.47 0.93 -30.19
N ARG A 295 2.35 1.93 -30.39
CA ARG A 295 2.99 2.22 -31.69
C ARG A 295 3.88 1.07 -32.18
N LEU A 296 4.71 0.49 -31.29
CA LEU A 296 5.54 -0.66 -31.64
C LEU A 296 4.70 -1.88 -32.05
N CYS A 297 3.56 -2.10 -31.38
CA CYS A 297 2.63 -3.19 -31.71
C CYS A 297 1.98 -2.97 -33.08
N GLU A 298 1.57 -1.74 -33.39
CA GLU A 298 1.03 -1.37 -34.70
C GLU A 298 2.06 -1.55 -35.83
N ASP A 299 3.30 -1.07 -35.63
CA ASP A 299 4.39 -1.12 -36.62
C ASP A 299 4.84 -2.56 -36.92
N ARG A 300 4.90 -3.42 -35.89
CA ARG A 300 5.33 -4.82 -36.01
C ARG A 300 4.20 -5.80 -36.32
N ARG A 301 2.99 -5.29 -36.63
CA ARG A 301 1.77 -6.07 -36.89
C ARG A 301 1.39 -7.05 -35.76
N LEU A 302 1.79 -6.77 -34.51
CA LEU A 302 1.36 -7.48 -33.31
C LEU A 302 0.01 -6.93 -32.86
N LEU A 303 -1.00 -7.09 -33.72
CA LEU A 303 -2.34 -6.47 -33.58
C LEU A 303 -3.13 -6.93 -32.35
N THR A 304 -2.71 -8.00 -31.68
CA THR A 304 -3.38 -8.54 -30.49
C THR A 304 -3.12 -7.72 -29.22
N LEU A 305 -2.13 -6.82 -29.22
CA LEU A 305 -1.70 -6.06 -28.03
C LEU A 305 -1.96 -4.55 -28.12
N ALA A 306 -2.50 -4.04 -29.22
CA ALA A 306 -2.79 -2.62 -29.33
C ALA A 306 -4.02 -2.26 -28.49
N SER A 307 -3.90 -1.18 -27.71
CA SER A 307 -5.01 -0.70 -26.89
C SER A 307 -6.19 -0.21 -27.72
N ASP A 308 -7.39 -0.68 -27.40
CA ASP A 308 -8.62 -0.12 -27.97
C ASP A 308 -8.83 1.35 -27.54
N GLN A 309 -9.78 2.03 -28.19
CA GLN A 309 -10.02 3.45 -27.93
C GLN A 309 -10.52 3.69 -26.49
N ASP A 310 -11.36 2.79 -25.96
CA ASP A 310 -11.90 2.94 -24.60
C ASP A 310 -10.78 2.88 -23.54
N LEU A 311 -9.82 1.96 -23.67
CA LEU A 311 -8.65 1.88 -22.79
C LEU A 311 -7.72 3.09 -22.95
N ARG A 312 -7.55 3.59 -24.18
CA ARG A 312 -6.77 4.82 -24.42
C ARG A 312 -7.40 6.03 -23.76
N ASP A 313 -8.72 6.18 -23.86
CA ASP A 313 -9.49 7.26 -23.22
C ASP A 313 -9.43 7.14 -21.70
N LEU A 314 -9.62 5.93 -21.15
CA LEU A 314 -9.56 5.70 -19.71
C LEU A 314 -8.21 6.09 -19.13
N ARG A 315 -7.11 5.66 -19.76
CA ARG A 315 -5.76 6.02 -19.31
C ARG A 315 -5.48 7.51 -19.40
N ALA A 316 -5.99 8.17 -20.45
CA ALA A 316 -5.84 9.61 -20.60
C ALA A 316 -6.55 10.34 -19.45
N TRP A 317 -7.82 10.02 -19.19
CA TRP A 317 -8.55 10.56 -18.05
C TRP A 317 -7.85 10.29 -16.72
N MET A 318 -7.45 9.03 -16.43
CA MET A 318 -6.75 8.70 -15.19
C MET A 318 -5.44 9.49 -15.04
N THR A 319 -4.69 9.69 -16.13
CA THR A 319 -3.44 10.45 -16.10
C THR A 319 -3.68 11.94 -15.86
N ASP A 320 -4.70 12.52 -16.52
CA ASP A 320 -5.08 13.92 -16.32
C ASP A 320 -5.53 14.15 -14.87
N GLU A 321 -6.40 13.28 -14.34
CA GLU A 321 -6.92 13.39 -12.98
C GLU A 321 -5.81 13.21 -11.93
N VAL A 322 -5.01 12.14 -12.03
CA VAL A 322 -3.94 11.89 -11.07
C VAL A 322 -2.92 13.02 -11.12
N SER A 323 -2.44 13.40 -12.30
CA SER A 323 -1.37 14.39 -12.39
C SER A 323 -1.85 15.81 -12.08
N GLY A 324 -3.05 16.20 -12.51
CA GLY A 324 -3.64 17.52 -12.20
C GLY A 324 -3.95 17.69 -10.71
N GLN A 325 -4.46 16.65 -10.03
CA GLN A 325 -4.73 16.72 -8.59
C GLN A 325 -3.43 16.74 -7.76
N LEU A 326 -2.42 15.97 -8.15
CA LEU A 326 -1.15 15.91 -7.41
C LEU A 326 -0.28 17.16 -7.59
N GLU A 327 -0.26 17.73 -8.79
CA GLU A 327 0.67 18.83 -9.14
C GLU A 327 0.02 20.20 -8.99
N ASP A 328 -1.21 20.34 -9.49
CA ASP A 328 -1.90 21.64 -9.55
C ASP A 328 -2.98 21.79 -8.47
N GLY A 329 -3.30 20.71 -7.75
CA GLY A 329 -4.44 20.70 -6.82
C GLY A 329 -5.77 20.91 -7.54
N ALA A 330 -5.88 20.46 -8.79
CA ALA A 330 -7.08 20.58 -9.60
C ALA A 330 -8.27 19.91 -8.90
N ALA A 331 -9.48 20.44 -9.13
CA ALA A 331 -10.70 19.76 -8.70
C ALA A 331 -10.92 18.50 -9.57
N PRO A 332 -11.42 17.39 -8.99
CA PRO A 332 -11.60 16.15 -9.73
C PRO A 332 -12.72 16.30 -10.78
N THR A 333 -12.50 15.75 -11.98
CA THR A 333 -13.51 15.67 -13.05
C THR A 333 -14.00 14.24 -13.21
N SER A 334 -15.32 14.07 -13.37
CA SER A 334 -15.90 12.74 -13.58
C SER A 334 -15.50 12.15 -14.92
N TRP A 335 -15.44 10.82 -15.01
CA TRP A 335 -15.20 10.11 -16.26
C TRP A 335 -16.18 10.55 -17.37
N GLU A 336 -17.46 10.72 -17.05
CA GLU A 336 -18.49 11.12 -18.01
C GLU A 336 -18.27 12.55 -18.52
N ASP A 337 -17.97 13.50 -17.62
CA ASP A 337 -17.71 14.90 -17.98
C ASP A 337 -16.43 15.03 -18.82
N TRP A 338 -15.37 14.32 -18.42
CA TRP A 338 -14.11 14.31 -19.18
C TRP A 338 -14.33 13.73 -20.58
N ARG A 339 -15.06 12.62 -20.71
CA ARG A 339 -15.41 12.04 -22.01
C ARG A 339 -16.23 12.99 -22.86
N ALA A 340 -17.20 13.69 -22.29
CA ALA A 340 -18.03 14.65 -23.01
C ALA A 340 -17.19 15.83 -23.57
N ALA A 341 -16.16 16.26 -22.83
CA ALA A 341 -15.25 17.31 -23.27
C ALA A 341 -14.25 16.86 -24.35
N HIS A 342 -13.95 15.56 -24.42
CA HIS A 342 -12.94 14.98 -25.31
C HIS A 342 -13.51 14.11 -26.44
N ALA A 343 -14.83 13.99 -26.54
CA ALA A 343 -15.50 13.34 -27.67
C ALA A 343 -15.30 14.17 -28.94
N ILE A 344 -14.37 13.73 -29.81
CA ILE A 344 -14.16 14.25 -31.18
C ILE A 344 -14.92 13.37 -32.17
#